data_AF-A0AAD9ERI2-F1
#
_entry.id   AF-A0AAD9ERI2-F1
#
_cell.length_a   1.000
_cell.length_b   1.000
_cell.length_c   1.000
_cell.angle_alpha   90.00
_cell.angle_beta   90.00
_cell.angle_gamma   90.00
#
_symmetry.space_group_name_H-M   'P 1'
#
loop_
_entity.id
_entity.type
_entity.pdbx_description
1 polymer ?
#
loop_
_entity_poly.entity_id
_entity_poly.type
_entity_poly.pdbx_seq_one_letter_code
_entity_poly.pdbx_strand_id
1 'polypeptide(L)'
;MLQKAMCCYTADTLNYIDTVKAFCEQSSKWMLQRETEVNMMKDIQTRADKIDLSIGHVTQSQNKGKALEYMRSKVTQVTADSRRAELEEELAALLKSTLEGLEELDRFLDAVENLAVTSLNLFMEENQVLHLPEGISTVTVQLVIIAAQMICPHLIEFKRDADAFFCPKLQNVEVLAYQLDKYIRTTENICEKLEKSSFCEFCPKMNDDTLIDLDVDLSEDDTQRMLHHINQLEELR
;
A
#
# COMPACT_ATOMS: atom_id res chain seq x y z
N MET A 1 -1.44 -16.00 32.38
CA MET A 1 -0.56 -15.34 31.37
C MET A 1 -0.89 -15.82 29.96
N LEU A 2 -0.99 -17.14 29.73
CA LEU A 2 -1.36 -17.72 28.43
C LEU A 2 -2.67 -17.19 27.84
N GLN A 3 -3.78 -17.25 28.60
CA GLN A 3 -5.09 -16.74 28.18
C GLN A 3 -5.02 -15.29 27.65
N LYS A 4 -4.33 -14.41 28.39
CA LYS A 4 -4.15 -13.01 28.00
C LYS A 4 -3.37 -12.87 26.69
N ALA A 5 -2.30 -13.65 26.51
CA ALA A 5 -1.51 -13.63 25.28
C ALA A 5 -2.35 -14.10 24.08
N MET A 6 -3.13 -15.17 24.24
CA MET A 6 -4.05 -15.63 23.20
C MET A 6 -5.14 -14.59 22.89
N CYS A 7 -5.70 -13.92 23.90
CA CYS A 7 -6.71 -12.87 23.72
C CYS A 7 -6.15 -11.69 22.93
N CYS A 8 -4.94 -11.23 23.26
CA CYS A 8 -4.25 -10.18 22.51
C CYS A 8 -4.04 -10.62 21.06
N TYR A 9 -3.44 -11.81 20.85
CA TYR A 9 -3.18 -12.34 19.51
C TYR A 9 -4.46 -12.42 18.64
N THR A 10 -5.59 -12.85 19.22
CA THR A 10 -6.89 -12.85 18.53
C THR A 10 -7.37 -11.43 18.25
N ALA A 11 -7.36 -10.53 19.24
CA ALA A 11 -7.81 -9.16 19.07
C ALA A 11 -7.02 -8.44 17.97
N ASP A 12 -5.70 -8.62 17.94
CA ASP A 12 -4.83 -8.05 16.91
C ASP A 12 -5.16 -8.62 15.54
N THR A 13 -5.43 -9.93 15.44
CA THR A 13 -5.93 -10.55 14.19
C THR A 13 -7.20 -9.86 13.70
N LEU A 14 -8.19 -9.65 14.58
CA LEU A 14 -9.44 -8.99 14.22
C LEU A 14 -9.21 -7.52 13.79
N ASN A 15 -8.31 -6.80 14.48
CA ASN A 15 -7.92 -5.44 14.11
C ASN A 15 -7.29 -5.36 12.72
N TYR A 16 -6.45 -6.33 12.35
CA TYR A 16 -5.88 -6.38 11.00
C TYR A 16 -6.98 -6.63 9.96
N ILE A 17 -7.93 -7.53 10.22
CA ILE A 17 -9.08 -7.78 9.33
C ILE A 17 -9.88 -6.48 9.13
N ASP A 18 -10.14 -5.74 10.21
CA ASP A 18 -10.86 -4.47 10.15
C ASP A 18 -10.10 -3.40 9.35
N THR A 19 -8.79 -3.33 9.52
CA THR A 19 -7.92 -2.43 8.75
C THR A 19 -7.98 -2.75 7.26
N VAL A 20 -7.85 -4.03 6.91
CA VAL A 20 -7.93 -4.50 5.52
C VAL A 20 -9.31 -4.19 4.93
N LYS A 21 -10.38 -4.46 5.68
CA LYS A 21 -11.75 -4.20 5.26
C LYS A 21 -12.00 -2.72 5.02
N ALA A 22 -11.64 -1.86 5.98
CA ALA A 22 -11.83 -0.42 5.89
C ALA A 22 -11.14 0.17 4.65
N PHE A 23 -9.93 -0.30 4.33
CA PHE A 23 -9.24 0.10 3.11
C PHE A 23 -9.96 -0.38 1.85
N CYS A 24 -10.37 -1.65 1.78
CA CYS A 24 -11.09 -2.18 0.61
C CYS A 24 -12.36 -1.37 0.30
N GLU A 25 -13.14 -0.99 1.32
CA GLU A 25 -14.35 -0.17 1.17
C GLU A 25 -14.08 1.20 0.56
N GLN A 26 -12.93 1.82 0.87
CA GLN A 26 -12.52 3.12 0.33
C GLN A 26 -11.59 3.02 -0.89
N SER A 27 -11.22 1.80 -1.32
CA SER A 27 -10.18 1.57 -2.32
C SER A 27 -10.49 2.24 -3.66
N SER A 28 -11.77 2.25 -4.09
CA SER A 28 -12.21 2.92 -5.31
C SER A 28 -11.89 4.42 -5.34
N LYS A 29 -12.07 5.10 -4.20
CA LYS A 29 -11.74 6.52 -4.06
C LYS A 29 -10.23 6.73 -4.08
N TRP A 30 -9.48 5.88 -3.37
CA TRP A 30 -8.03 5.93 -3.36
C TRP A 30 -7.47 5.74 -4.79
N MET A 31 -7.94 4.73 -5.52
CA MET A 31 -7.53 4.44 -6.90
C MET A 31 -7.81 5.62 -7.84
N LEU A 32 -9.02 6.18 -7.80
CA LEU A 32 -9.40 7.31 -8.65
C LEU A 32 -8.49 8.54 -8.43
N GLN A 33 -8.10 8.81 -7.19
CA GLN A 33 -7.18 9.90 -6.88
C GLN A 33 -5.80 9.63 -7.49
N ARG A 34 -5.26 8.41 -7.33
CA ARG A 34 -3.95 8.04 -7.89
C ARG A 34 -3.96 8.00 -9.43
N GLU A 35 -5.05 7.56 -10.06
CA GLU A 35 -5.21 7.61 -11.53
C GLU A 35 -5.18 9.05 -12.04
N THR A 36 -5.80 9.98 -11.30
CA THR A 36 -5.75 11.41 -11.62
C THR A 36 -4.31 11.92 -11.55
N GLU A 37 -3.55 11.51 -10.53
CA GLU A 37 -2.12 11.87 -10.39
C GLU A 37 -1.28 11.28 -11.54
N VAL A 38 -1.51 10.02 -11.95
CA VAL A 38 -0.87 9.42 -13.12
C VAL A 38 -1.13 10.23 -14.39
N ASN A 39 -2.36 10.72 -14.58
CA ASN A 39 -2.71 11.55 -15.73
C ASN A 39 -2.03 12.93 -15.67
N MET A 40 -1.90 13.52 -14.48
CA MET A 40 -1.15 14.76 -14.28
C MET A 40 0.34 14.58 -14.58
N MET A 41 0.95 13.45 -14.17
CA MET A 41 2.34 13.12 -14.54
C MET A 41 2.50 13.02 -16.06
N LYS A 42 1.57 12.38 -16.76
CA LYS A 42 1.59 12.29 -18.24
C LYS A 42 1.46 13.67 -18.92
N ASP A 43 0.67 14.58 -18.36
CA ASP A 43 0.59 15.97 -18.84
C ASP A 43 1.92 16.72 -18.64
N ILE A 44 2.53 16.60 -17.45
CA ILE A 44 3.85 17.16 -17.15
C ILE A 44 4.90 16.65 -18.14
N GLN A 45 4.94 15.34 -18.41
CA GLN A 45 5.85 14.75 -19.40
C GLN A 45 5.63 15.36 -20.79
N THR A 46 4.37 15.45 -21.24
CA THR A 46 4.04 16.02 -22.56
C THR A 46 4.48 17.48 -22.67
N ARG A 47 4.32 18.27 -21.60
CA ARG A 47 4.76 19.67 -21.53
C ARG A 47 6.29 19.78 -21.51
N ALA A 48 6.99 18.87 -20.83
CA ALA A 48 8.44 18.79 -20.82
C ALA A 48 8.99 18.48 -22.23
N ASP A 49 8.44 17.48 -22.91
CA ASP A 49 8.85 17.10 -24.28
C ASP A 49 8.69 18.27 -25.27
N LYS A 50 7.63 19.07 -25.10
CA LYS A 50 7.39 20.26 -25.93
C LYS A 50 8.46 21.35 -25.72
N ILE A 51 8.99 21.49 -24.50
CA ILE A 51 10.10 22.41 -24.22
C ILE A 51 11.34 21.95 -24.98
N ASP A 52 11.65 20.65 -24.93
CA ASP A 52 12.83 20.07 -25.57
C ASP A 52 12.79 20.19 -27.10
N LEU A 53 11.63 19.90 -27.70
CA LEU A 53 11.39 20.09 -29.13
C LEU A 53 11.57 21.56 -29.56
N SER A 54 11.07 22.51 -28.75
CA SER A 54 11.20 23.94 -29.03
C SER A 54 12.67 24.40 -29.01
N ILE A 55 13.52 23.82 -28.16
CA ILE A 55 14.96 24.13 -28.14
C ILE A 55 15.64 23.57 -29.38
N GLY A 56 15.34 22.31 -29.75
CA GLY A 56 15.91 21.66 -30.92
C GLY A 56 15.67 22.44 -32.22
N HIS A 57 14.47 23.01 -32.40
CA HIS A 57 14.17 23.86 -33.56
C HIS A 57 14.96 25.17 -33.60
N VAL A 58 15.28 25.75 -32.44
CA VAL A 58 16.01 27.03 -32.39
C VAL A 58 17.49 26.84 -32.68
N THR A 59 18.09 25.76 -32.19
CA THR A 59 19.53 25.48 -32.34
C THR A 59 19.92 24.95 -33.73
N GLN A 60 18.96 24.44 -34.51
CA GLN A 60 19.21 23.87 -35.85
C GLN A 60 18.90 24.83 -37.02
N SER A 61 18.55 26.08 -36.75
CA SER A 61 18.12 27.05 -37.78
C SER A 61 19.30 27.57 -38.62
N GLN A 62 19.35 27.21 -39.91
CA GLN A 62 20.48 27.50 -40.82
C GLN A 62 20.67 28.96 -41.28
N ASN A 63 19.79 29.90 -40.92
CA ASN A 63 19.63 31.17 -41.65
C ASN A 63 20.13 32.46 -40.96
N LYS A 64 21.05 32.43 -39.98
CA LYS A 64 21.43 33.65 -39.20
C LYS A 64 22.91 33.75 -38.83
N GLY A 65 23.38 34.98 -38.55
CA GLY A 65 24.78 35.25 -38.17
C GLY A 65 25.13 34.78 -36.75
N LYS A 66 26.36 34.27 -36.57
CA LYS A 66 26.85 33.56 -35.37
C LYS A 66 26.59 34.26 -34.02
N ALA A 67 26.72 35.58 -33.95
CA ALA A 67 26.52 36.34 -32.71
C ALA A 67 25.04 36.44 -32.29
N LEU A 68 24.14 36.63 -33.27
CA LEU A 68 22.69 36.65 -33.05
C LEU A 68 22.16 35.27 -32.67
N GLU A 69 22.73 34.22 -33.27
CA GLU A 69 22.44 32.83 -32.96
C GLU A 69 22.81 32.49 -31.51
N TYR A 70 24.01 32.87 -31.05
CA TYR A 70 24.45 32.67 -29.67
C TYR A 70 23.58 33.41 -28.64
N MET A 71 23.22 34.67 -28.91
CA MET A 71 22.34 35.42 -28.00
C MET A 71 20.94 34.79 -27.94
N ARG A 72 20.42 34.32 -29.08
CA ARG A 72 19.10 33.68 -29.14
C ARG A 72 19.10 32.34 -28.43
N SER A 73 20.11 31.50 -28.63
CA SER A 73 20.22 30.20 -27.97
C SER A 73 20.33 30.34 -26.44
N LYS A 74 21.11 31.30 -25.96
CA LYS A 74 21.19 31.66 -24.53
C LYS A 74 19.85 32.07 -23.95
N VAL A 75 19.11 32.98 -24.62
CA VAL A 75 17.79 33.42 -24.16
C VAL A 75 16.79 32.27 -24.16
N THR A 76 16.76 31.46 -25.23
CA THR A 76 15.89 30.28 -25.32
C THR A 76 16.20 29.26 -24.22
N GLN A 77 17.47 29.04 -23.91
CA GLN A 77 17.89 28.13 -22.85
C GLN A 77 17.45 28.62 -21.47
N VAL A 78 17.67 29.90 -21.13
CA VAL A 78 17.18 30.47 -19.85
C VAL A 78 15.65 30.35 -19.72
N THR A 79 14.91 30.61 -20.80
CA THR A 79 13.45 30.45 -20.77
C THR A 79 13.00 28.99 -20.65
N ALA A 80 13.79 28.05 -21.17
CA ALA A 80 13.50 26.63 -21.04
C ALA A 80 13.81 26.12 -19.63
N ASP A 81 14.93 26.54 -19.05
CA ASP A 81 15.33 26.16 -17.69
C ASP A 81 14.32 26.67 -16.66
N SER A 82 13.81 27.91 -16.81
CA SER A 82 12.72 28.44 -15.98
C SER A 82 11.46 27.57 -16.07
N ARG A 83 11.04 27.19 -17.28
CA ARG A 83 9.85 26.35 -17.47
C ARG A 83 10.03 24.93 -16.95
N ARG A 84 11.23 24.37 -17.05
CA ARG A 84 11.55 23.06 -16.45
C ARG A 84 11.48 23.16 -14.93
N ALA A 85 12.02 24.20 -14.32
CA ALA A 85 11.92 24.42 -12.88
C ALA A 85 10.45 24.54 -12.42
N GLU A 86 9.61 25.28 -13.16
CA GLU A 86 8.16 25.36 -12.90
C GLU A 86 7.49 23.98 -12.94
N LEU A 87 7.84 23.13 -13.92
CA LEU A 87 7.31 21.77 -14.01
C LEU A 87 7.84 20.84 -12.90
N GLU A 88 9.09 21.02 -12.45
CA GLU A 88 9.64 20.27 -11.31
C GLU A 88 8.95 20.66 -9.99
N GLU A 89 8.61 21.93 -9.79
CA GLU A 89 7.81 22.38 -8.65
C GLU A 89 6.39 21.81 -8.69
N GLU A 90 5.74 21.81 -9.86
CA GLU A 90 4.42 21.19 -10.07
C GLU A 90 4.45 19.69 -9.77
N LEU A 91 5.47 18.99 -10.29
CA LEU A 91 5.70 17.57 -10.02
C LEU A 91 5.96 17.33 -8.52
N ALA A 92 6.76 18.16 -7.85
CA ALA A 92 7.02 18.00 -6.42
C ALA A 92 5.75 18.14 -5.57
N ALA A 93 4.88 19.10 -5.90
CA ALA A 93 3.59 19.25 -5.23
C ALA A 93 2.68 18.03 -5.46
N LEU A 94 2.68 17.49 -6.68
CA LEU A 94 1.93 16.27 -7.02
C LEU A 94 2.44 15.05 -6.25
N LEU A 95 3.76 14.83 -6.25
CA LEU A 95 4.39 13.69 -5.59
C LEU A 95 4.22 13.71 -4.08
N LYS A 96 4.07 14.90 -3.46
CA LYS A 96 3.69 14.99 -2.05
C LYS A 96 2.32 14.33 -1.77
N SER A 97 1.30 14.65 -2.58
CA SER A 97 -0.03 14.01 -2.49
C SER A 97 0.04 12.51 -2.78
N THR A 98 0.89 12.11 -3.73
CA THR A 98 1.13 10.69 -4.02
C THR A 98 1.70 9.96 -2.81
N LEU A 99 2.76 10.50 -2.19
CA LEU A 99 3.41 9.88 -1.02
C LEU A 99 2.47 9.78 0.18
N GLU A 100 1.70 10.83 0.49
CA GLU A 100 0.66 10.79 1.53
C GLU A 100 -0.36 9.66 1.26
N GLY A 101 -0.73 9.46 -0.01
CA GLY A 101 -1.58 8.35 -0.42
C GLY A 101 -0.93 6.97 -0.31
N LEU A 102 0.39 6.87 -0.48
CA LEU A 102 1.12 5.62 -0.32
C LEU A 102 1.28 5.26 1.16
N GLU A 103 1.41 6.24 2.06
CA GLU A 103 1.39 5.98 3.51
C GLU A 103 0.06 5.35 3.98
N GLU A 104 -1.07 5.75 3.38
CA GLU A 104 -2.37 5.11 3.63
C GLU A 104 -2.39 3.65 3.14
N LEU A 105 -1.78 3.39 1.98
CA LEU A 105 -1.66 2.05 1.43
C LEU A 105 -0.73 1.17 2.29
N ASP A 106 0.36 1.71 2.84
CA ASP A 106 1.31 0.94 3.66
C ASP A 106 0.65 0.32 4.88
N ARG A 107 -0.25 1.04 5.56
CA ARG A 107 -1.02 0.48 6.70
C ARG A 107 -1.87 -0.71 6.30
N PHE A 108 -2.46 -0.66 5.10
CA PHE A 108 -3.22 -1.76 4.53
C PHE A 108 -2.32 -2.95 4.21
N LEU A 109 -1.19 -2.72 3.54
CA LEU A 109 -0.25 -3.78 3.15
C LEU A 109 0.35 -4.46 4.38
N ASP A 110 0.69 -3.70 5.42
CA ASP A 110 1.18 -4.20 6.70
C ASP A 110 0.14 -5.12 7.38
N ALA A 111 -1.13 -4.72 7.41
CA ALA A 111 -2.20 -5.57 7.92
C ALA A 111 -2.38 -6.86 7.10
N VAL A 112 -2.23 -6.81 5.78
CA VAL A 112 -2.26 -8.02 4.93
C VAL A 112 -1.06 -8.94 5.23
N GLU A 113 0.14 -8.38 5.43
CA GLU A 113 1.35 -9.14 5.77
C GLU A 113 1.20 -9.84 7.14
N ASN A 114 0.71 -9.12 8.14
CA ASN A 114 0.39 -9.64 9.47
C ASN A 114 -0.66 -10.77 9.43
N LEU A 115 -1.70 -10.62 8.60
CA LEU A 115 -2.68 -11.69 8.40
C LEU A 115 -2.08 -12.90 7.67
N ALA A 116 -1.19 -12.69 6.71
CA ALA A 116 -0.55 -13.78 5.98
C ALA A 116 0.30 -14.68 6.89
N VAL A 117 0.97 -14.10 7.89
CA VAL A 117 1.79 -14.85 8.86
C VAL A 117 0.98 -15.38 10.06
N THR A 118 -0.31 -15.00 10.16
CA THR A 118 -1.18 -15.45 11.25
C THR A 118 -1.45 -16.95 11.16
N SER A 119 -1.23 -17.64 12.28
CA SER A 119 -1.58 -19.06 12.43
C SER A 119 -3.08 -19.31 12.36
N LEU A 120 -3.50 -20.25 11.53
CA LEU A 120 -4.89 -20.74 11.45
C LEU A 120 -5.31 -21.56 12.68
N ASN A 121 -4.35 -22.14 13.41
CA ASN A 121 -4.61 -23.15 14.45
C ASN A 121 -5.51 -22.63 15.58
N LEU A 122 -5.42 -21.34 15.92
CA LEU A 122 -6.25 -20.74 16.96
C LEU A 122 -7.73 -20.65 16.54
N PHE A 123 -7.99 -20.62 15.24
CA PHE A 123 -9.31 -20.42 14.67
C PHE A 123 -9.95 -21.71 14.16
N MET A 124 -9.29 -22.86 14.29
CA MET A 124 -9.85 -24.15 13.88
C MET A 124 -11.11 -24.50 14.70
N GLU A 125 -12.13 -25.09 14.08
CA GLU A 125 -13.41 -25.41 14.76
C GLU A 125 -13.23 -26.41 15.92
N GLU A 126 -12.19 -27.25 15.86
CA GLU A 126 -11.85 -28.19 16.93
C GLU A 126 -11.31 -27.50 18.18
N ASN A 127 -10.96 -26.21 18.08
CA ASN A 127 -10.37 -25.43 19.17
C ASN A 127 -11.47 -24.80 20.04
N GLN A 128 -11.97 -25.56 21.01
CA GLN A 128 -13.12 -25.20 21.86
C GLN A 128 -12.86 -24.04 22.83
N VAL A 129 -11.60 -23.60 22.95
CA VAL A 129 -11.16 -22.53 23.85
C VAL A 129 -11.45 -21.12 23.34
N LEU A 130 -11.72 -20.93 22.05
CA LEU A 130 -11.91 -19.60 21.48
C LEU A 130 -13.40 -19.25 21.33
N HIS A 131 -13.82 -18.16 21.97
CA HIS A 131 -15.10 -17.52 21.73
C HIS A 131 -14.90 -16.17 21.05
N LEU A 132 -15.37 -16.07 19.81
CA LEU A 132 -15.35 -14.84 19.02
C LEU A 132 -16.56 -13.96 19.34
N PRO A 133 -16.48 -12.64 19.12
CA PRO A 133 -17.61 -11.72 19.25
C PRO A 133 -18.80 -12.13 18.39
N GLU A 134 -20.00 -11.74 18.84
CA GLU A 134 -21.25 -12.05 18.11
C GLU A 134 -21.20 -11.53 16.67
N GLY A 135 -21.52 -12.41 15.72
CA GLY A 135 -21.50 -12.10 14.28
C GLY A 135 -20.17 -12.40 13.57
N ILE A 136 -19.13 -12.84 14.30
CA ILE A 136 -17.87 -13.27 13.70
C ILE A 136 -17.74 -14.80 13.81
N SER A 137 -17.62 -15.46 12.66
CA SER A 137 -17.36 -16.90 12.63
C SER A 137 -15.86 -17.19 12.46
N THR A 138 -15.39 -18.28 13.06
CA THR A 138 -14.04 -18.81 12.86
C THR A 138 -13.76 -19.12 11.39
N VAL A 139 -14.75 -19.64 10.67
CA VAL A 139 -14.66 -19.92 9.22
C VAL A 139 -14.34 -18.65 8.44
N THR A 140 -15.02 -17.54 8.74
CA THR A 140 -14.77 -16.26 8.06
C THR A 140 -13.36 -15.76 8.34
N VAL A 141 -12.89 -15.82 9.60
CA VAL A 141 -11.51 -15.42 9.96
C VAL A 141 -10.47 -16.27 9.21
N GLN A 142 -10.67 -17.59 9.14
CA GLN A 142 -9.77 -18.48 8.40
C GLN A 142 -9.72 -18.16 6.91
N LEU A 143 -10.87 -17.89 6.26
CA LEU A 143 -10.92 -17.54 4.85
C LEU A 143 -10.12 -16.26 4.54
N VAL A 144 -10.22 -15.26 5.41
CA VAL A 144 -9.44 -14.02 5.30
C VAL A 144 -7.94 -14.27 5.44
N ILE A 145 -7.51 -15.07 6.42
CA ILE A 145 -6.10 -15.45 6.61
C ILE A 145 -5.57 -16.19 5.36
N ILE A 146 -6.33 -17.16 4.85
CA ILE A 146 -5.95 -17.93 3.64
C ILE A 146 -5.84 -16.99 2.42
N ALA A 147 -6.78 -16.05 2.26
CA ALA A 147 -6.71 -15.07 1.19
C ALA A 147 -5.46 -14.20 1.31
N ALA A 148 -5.15 -13.71 2.50
CA ALA A 148 -3.94 -12.93 2.78
C ALA A 148 -2.66 -13.72 2.45
N GLN A 149 -2.59 -15.00 2.85
CA GLN A 149 -1.48 -15.91 2.51
C GLN A 149 -1.28 -16.04 0.99
N MET A 150 -2.37 -16.19 0.24
CA MET A 150 -2.33 -16.29 -1.24
C MET A 150 -1.92 -14.98 -1.92
N ILE A 151 -2.22 -13.85 -1.28
CA ILE A 151 -1.93 -12.52 -1.80
C ILE A 151 -0.51 -12.09 -1.46
N CYS A 152 0.02 -12.47 -0.30
CA CYS A 152 1.29 -12.01 0.26
C CYS A 152 2.46 -11.93 -0.76
N PRO A 153 2.65 -12.88 -1.70
CA PRO A 153 3.71 -12.78 -2.70
C PRO A 153 3.63 -11.53 -3.60
N HIS A 154 2.43 -10.94 -3.77
CA HIS A 154 2.23 -9.73 -4.57
C HIS A 154 2.67 -8.47 -3.82
N LEU A 155 2.80 -8.52 -2.48
CA LEU A 155 3.23 -7.37 -1.68
C LEU A 155 4.68 -6.97 -1.96
N ILE A 156 5.48 -7.87 -2.56
CA ILE A 156 6.86 -7.59 -2.97
C ILE A 156 6.97 -6.40 -3.93
N GLU A 157 5.91 -6.14 -4.70
CA GLU A 157 5.85 -5.02 -5.63
C GLU A 157 5.96 -3.66 -4.92
N PHE A 158 5.53 -3.59 -3.67
CA PHE A 158 5.50 -2.36 -2.87
C PHE A 158 6.73 -2.18 -1.98
N LYS A 159 7.66 -3.14 -1.90
CA LYS A 159 8.83 -3.08 -0.98
C LYS A 159 9.90 -2.06 -1.40
N ARG A 160 9.63 -1.21 -2.39
CA ARG A 160 10.51 -0.09 -2.75
C ARG A 160 10.32 1.04 -1.75
N ASP A 161 11.42 1.70 -1.40
CA ASP A 161 11.38 2.97 -0.68
C ASP A 161 10.67 4.02 -1.55
N ALA A 162 9.44 4.37 -1.17
CA ALA A 162 8.58 5.28 -1.92
C ALA A 162 9.17 6.70 -1.94
N ASP A 163 9.69 7.19 -0.81
CA ASP A 163 10.29 8.52 -0.71
C ASP A 163 11.53 8.65 -1.60
N ALA A 164 12.37 7.62 -1.62
CA ALA A 164 13.55 7.60 -2.49
C ALA A 164 13.19 7.46 -3.97
N PHE A 165 12.11 6.73 -4.29
CA PHE A 165 11.72 6.46 -5.67
C PHE A 165 10.96 7.62 -6.31
N PHE A 166 9.95 8.18 -5.62
CA PHE A 166 9.10 9.27 -6.10
C PHE A 166 9.76 10.63 -5.90
N CYS A 167 10.92 10.80 -6.55
CA CYS A 167 11.69 12.04 -6.56
C CYS A 167 11.29 12.94 -7.75
N PRO A 168 11.09 14.27 -7.55
CA PRO A 168 10.59 15.19 -8.57
C PRO A 168 11.66 15.56 -9.61
N LYS A 169 12.00 14.61 -10.49
CA LYS A 169 12.91 14.81 -11.61
C LYS A 169 12.16 14.59 -12.91
N LEU A 170 12.13 15.60 -13.79
CA LEU A 170 11.39 15.52 -15.06
C LEU A 170 11.81 14.34 -15.94
N GLN A 171 13.09 13.99 -15.90
CA GLN A 171 13.66 12.87 -16.66
C GLN A 171 13.05 11.51 -16.28
N ASN A 172 12.40 11.42 -15.13
CA ASN A 172 11.88 10.17 -14.58
C ASN A 172 10.34 10.09 -14.63
N VAL A 173 9.64 11.13 -15.09
CA VAL A 173 8.17 11.24 -14.94
C VAL A 173 7.43 10.06 -15.56
N GLU A 174 7.85 9.58 -16.72
CA GLU A 174 7.29 8.36 -17.33
C GLU A 174 7.42 7.13 -16.42
N VAL A 175 8.57 6.96 -15.77
CA VAL A 175 8.85 5.83 -14.85
C VAL A 175 8.03 5.97 -13.57
N LEU A 176 7.86 7.19 -13.05
CA LEU A 176 7.02 7.47 -11.89
C LEU A 176 5.55 7.13 -12.18
N ALA A 177 5.03 7.61 -13.31
CA ALA A 177 3.67 7.35 -13.75
C ALA A 177 3.41 5.84 -13.94
N TYR A 178 4.35 5.13 -14.56
CA TYR A 178 4.28 3.67 -14.73
C TYR A 178 4.26 2.94 -13.39
N GLN A 179 5.14 3.32 -12.45
CA GLN A 179 5.19 2.66 -11.15
C GLN A 179 3.92 2.90 -10.34
N LEU A 180 3.38 4.12 -10.35
CA LEU A 180 2.13 4.43 -9.67
C LEU A 180 0.95 3.67 -10.28
N ASP A 181 0.85 3.59 -11.61
CA ASP A 181 -0.15 2.77 -12.31
C ASP A 181 -0.04 1.28 -11.92
N LYS A 182 1.19 0.77 -11.78
CA LYS A 182 1.43 -0.58 -11.29
C LYS A 182 0.92 -0.78 -9.86
N TYR A 183 1.13 0.18 -8.96
CA TYR A 183 0.60 0.13 -7.60
C TYR A 183 -0.92 0.13 -7.57
N ILE A 184 -1.57 0.94 -8.39
CA ILE A 184 -3.03 0.98 -8.51
C ILE A 184 -3.56 -0.40 -8.91
N ARG A 185 -3.07 -0.97 -10.02
CA ARG A 185 -3.53 -2.28 -10.54
C ARG A 185 -3.27 -3.43 -9.57
N THR A 186 -2.10 -3.43 -8.91
CA THR A 186 -1.80 -4.47 -7.93
C THR A 186 -2.73 -4.35 -6.73
N THR A 187 -3.00 -3.14 -6.25
CA THR A 187 -3.94 -2.88 -5.14
C THR A 187 -5.36 -3.31 -5.50
N GLU A 188 -5.84 -2.98 -6.70
CA GLU A 188 -7.14 -3.42 -7.22
C GLU A 188 -7.28 -4.95 -7.17
N ASN A 189 -6.28 -5.68 -7.70
CA ASN A 189 -6.25 -7.14 -7.71
C ASN A 189 -6.26 -7.73 -6.29
N ILE A 190 -5.53 -7.11 -5.36
CA ILE A 190 -5.51 -7.51 -3.95
C ILE A 190 -6.91 -7.33 -3.34
N CYS A 191 -7.50 -6.14 -3.45
CA CYS A 191 -8.84 -5.84 -2.91
C CYS A 191 -9.90 -6.79 -3.49
N GLU A 192 -9.90 -7.02 -4.81
CA GLU A 192 -10.85 -7.95 -5.44
C GLU A 192 -10.74 -9.37 -4.90
N LYS A 193 -9.52 -9.86 -4.66
CA LYS A 193 -9.30 -11.21 -4.12
C LYS A 193 -9.78 -11.32 -2.68
N LEU A 194 -9.56 -10.28 -1.87
CA LEU A 194 -10.04 -10.21 -0.49
C LEU A 194 -11.57 -10.16 -0.47
N GLU A 195 -12.21 -9.30 -1.25
CA GLU A 195 -13.67 -9.20 -1.33
C GLU A 195 -14.34 -10.52 -1.75
N LYS A 196 -13.78 -11.22 -2.75
CA LYS A 196 -14.27 -12.54 -3.19
C LYS A 196 -14.14 -13.64 -2.13
N SER A 197 -13.30 -13.44 -1.11
CA SER A 197 -13.07 -14.42 -0.03
C SER A 197 -14.06 -14.32 1.15
N SER A 198 -15.20 -13.65 0.97
CA SER A 198 -16.28 -13.44 1.97
C SER A 198 -16.03 -12.31 2.97
N PHE A 199 -15.13 -11.36 2.64
CA PHE A 199 -14.87 -10.14 3.45
C PHE A 199 -16.14 -9.32 3.75
N CYS A 200 -17.13 -9.36 2.88
CA CYS A 200 -18.38 -8.60 3.02
C CYS A 200 -19.26 -9.06 4.21
N GLU A 201 -19.05 -10.28 4.74
CA GLU A 201 -19.82 -10.80 5.87
C GLU A 201 -19.22 -10.39 7.23
N PHE A 202 -18.02 -9.80 7.25
CA PHE A 202 -17.35 -9.39 8.48
C PHE A 202 -17.95 -8.07 8.98
N CYS A 203 -18.76 -8.09 10.03
CA CYS A 203 -19.27 -6.87 10.68
C CYS A 203 -19.00 -6.94 12.19
N PRO A 204 -17.83 -6.47 12.66
CA PRO A 204 -17.57 -6.43 14.08
C PRO A 204 -18.47 -5.39 14.73
N LYS A 205 -19.38 -5.84 15.60
CA LYS A 205 -19.70 -5.03 16.76
C LYS A 205 -18.60 -5.33 17.77
N MET A 206 -17.57 -4.49 17.80
CA MET A 206 -16.54 -4.59 18.83
C MET A 206 -17.19 -4.34 20.18
N ASN A 207 -17.44 -5.43 20.88
CA ASN A 207 -17.72 -5.47 22.31
C ASN A 207 -16.50 -6.17 22.94
N ASP A 208 -16.25 -6.00 24.25
CA ASP A 208 -15.16 -6.69 25.00
C ASP A 208 -15.33 -8.23 25.10
N ASP A 209 -16.08 -8.85 24.19
CA ASP A 209 -16.64 -10.21 24.31
C ASP A 209 -15.74 -11.32 23.74
N THR A 210 -14.55 -11.02 23.20
CA THR A 210 -13.59 -12.07 22.79
C THR A 210 -13.05 -12.78 24.03
N LEU A 211 -13.59 -13.95 24.31
CA LEU A 211 -13.28 -14.73 25.50
C LEU A 211 -12.50 -15.98 25.11
N ILE A 212 -11.45 -16.28 25.88
CA ILE A 212 -10.71 -17.52 25.73
C ILE A 212 -10.94 -18.34 26.98
N ASP A 213 -11.63 -19.46 26.86
CA ASP A 213 -11.98 -20.32 28.00
C ASP A 213 -11.09 -21.55 28.06
N LEU A 214 -9.98 -21.44 28.79
CA LEU A 214 -9.08 -22.56 29.08
C LEU A 214 -9.64 -23.40 30.23
N ASP A 215 -10.76 -24.10 30.01
CA ASP A 215 -11.37 -25.06 30.96
C ASP A 215 -10.61 -26.42 31.02
N VAL A 216 -9.40 -26.47 30.45
CA VAL A 216 -8.56 -27.66 30.44
C VAL A 216 -7.50 -27.53 31.53
N ASP A 217 -7.39 -28.55 32.40
CA ASP A 217 -6.28 -28.70 33.36
C ASP A 217 -4.96 -28.89 32.60
N LEU A 218 -4.37 -27.78 32.16
CA LEU A 218 -3.07 -27.75 31.51
C LEU A 218 -1.96 -27.81 32.57
N SER A 219 -0.93 -28.60 32.31
CA SER A 219 0.27 -28.57 33.14
C SER A 219 0.97 -27.22 33.03
N GLU A 220 1.77 -26.86 34.03
CA GLU A 220 2.57 -25.63 33.99
C GLU A 220 3.56 -25.64 32.81
N ASP A 221 4.16 -26.80 32.50
CA ASP A 221 5.08 -26.97 31.36
C ASP A 221 4.36 -26.76 30.02
N ASP A 222 3.16 -27.32 29.86
CA ASP A 222 2.36 -27.11 28.64
C ASP A 222 1.95 -25.65 28.51
N THR A 223 1.56 -25.01 29.61
CA THR A 223 1.22 -23.58 29.64
C THR A 223 2.40 -22.71 29.22
N GLN A 224 3.61 -23.00 29.73
CA GLN A 224 4.82 -22.27 29.38
C GLN A 224 5.21 -22.50 27.91
N ARG A 225 5.07 -23.73 27.40
CA ARG A 225 5.35 -24.07 26.00
C ARG A 225 4.40 -23.37 25.04
N MET A 226 3.10 -23.36 25.34
CA MET A 226 2.09 -22.66 24.54
C MET A 226 2.33 -21.14 24.55
N LEU A 227 2.68 -20.58 25.70
CA LEU A 227 3.01 -19.16 25.81
C LEU A 227 4.25 -18.82 24.95
N HIS A 228 5.27 -19.68 24.98
CA HIS A 228 6.44 -19.51 24.13
C HIS A 228 6.08 -19.52 22.64
N HIS A 229 5.23 -20.45 22.21
CA HIS A 229 4.78 -20.52 20.81
C HIS A 229 3.99 -19.27 20.38
N ILE A 230 3.10 -18.74 21.23
CA ILE A 230 2.35 -17.52 20.88
C ILE A 230 3.28 -16.32 20.76
N ASN A 231 4.26 -16.20 21.67
CA ASN A 231 5.24 -15.13 21.56
C ASN A 231 6.06 -15.26 20.27
N GLN A 232 6.40 -16.48 19.84
CA GLN A 232 7.06 -16.69 18.54
C GLN A 232 6.17 -16.30 17.36
N LEU A 233 4.87 -16.58 17.41
CA LEU A 233 3.92 -16.15 16.38
C LEU A 233 3.78 -14.62 16.34
N GLU A 234 3.83 -13.98 17.51
CA GLU A 234 3.80 -12.52 17.62
C GLU A 234 5.10 -11.88 17.12
N GLU A 235 6.26 -12.54 17.28
CA GLU A 235 7.53 -12.06 16.70
C GLU A 235 7.59 -12.19 15.16
N LEU A 236 6.74 -13.03 14.58
CA LEU A 236 6.63 -13.18 13.12
C LEU A 236 5.75 -12.11 12.47
N ARG A 237 4.89 -11.47 13.26
CA ARG A 237 4.05 -10.32 12.89
C ARG A 237 4.87 -9.04 12.89
#